data_AF-A0A497BLH9-F1
#
_entry.id   AF-A0A497BLH9-F1
#
_cell.length_a   1.000
_cell.length_b   1.000
_cell.length_c   1.000
_cell.angle_alpha   90.00
_cell.angle_beta   90.00
_cell.angle_gamma   90.00
#
_symmetry.space_group_name_H-M   'P 1'
#
loop_
_entity.id
_entity.type
_entity.pdbx_description
1 polymer ?
#
loop_
_entity_poly.entity_id
_entity_poly.type
_entity_poly.pdbx_seq_one_letter_code
_entity_poly.pdbx_strand_id
1 'polypeptide(L)'
;MATGFRRVMKILVLTVGGSSEPLVNSIRQNRPDMLAFLCSDDAGRTKGSYTQVVGEGLVCEKGTKPNILVQTGVSDAGFPVVRIRDFDDPNACYVESLDLLAELRRRYPEAQIIADYTG
;
A
#
# COMPACT_ATOMS: atom_id res chain seq x y z
N MET A 1 -0.14 -3.60 39.85
CA MET A 1 0.74 -3.69 38.66
C MET A 1 -0.16 -3.81 37.45
N ALA A 2 -0.28 -2.75 36.65
CA ALA A 2 -1.07 -2.80 35.41
C ALA A 2 -0.27 -3.57 34.37
N THR A 3 -0.74 -4.76 33.99
CA THR A 3 -0.28 -5.47 32.81
C THR A 3 -0.67 -4.64 31.59
N GLY A 4 0.26 -3.82 31.11
CA GLY A 4 0.06 -3.01 29.91
C GLY A 4 -0.16 -3.93 28.72
N PHE A 5 -1.36 -3.86 28.12
CA PHE A 5 -1.65 -4.54 26.87
C PHE A 5 -0.76 -3.93 25.77
N ARG A 6 0.29 -4.63 25.36
CA ARG A 6 1.17 -4.14 24.29
C ARG A 6 0.39 -4.25 22.99
N ARG A 7 0.01 -3.12 22.40
CA ARG A 7 -0.66 -3.09 21.09
C ARG A 7 0.25 -3.74 20.06
N VAL A 8 -0.25 -4.77 19.39
CA VAL A 8 0.41 -5.39 18.23
C VAL A 8 0.44 -4.37 17.09
N MET A 9 1.62 -4.14 16.51
CA MET A 9 1.80 -3.29 15.32
C MET A 9 0.98 -3.86 14.16
N LYS A 10 0.20 -3.01 13.49
CA LYS A 10 -0.57 -3.38 12.30
C LYS A 10 0.08 -2.82 11.05
N ILE A 11 0.38 -3.70 10.10
CA ILE A 11 0.89 -3.35 8.78
C ILE A 11 -0.21 -3.67 7.77
N LEU A 12 -0.62 -2.67 6.99
CA LEU A 12 -1.60 -2.85 5.93
C LEU A 12 -0.89 -2.82 4.57
N VAL A 13 -0.93 -3.95 3.87
CA VAL A 13 -0.39 -4.14 2.52
C VAL A 13 -1.55 -3.98 1.54
N LEU A 14 -1.42 -3.07 0.57
CA LEU A 14 -2.48 -2.69 -0.36
C LEU A 14 -2.02 -2.91 -1.80
N THR A 15 -2.84 -3.61 -2.60
CA THR A 15 -2.73 -3.49 -4.06
C THR A 15 -3.31 -2.15 -4.50
N VAL A 16 -2.74 -1.55 -5.55
CA VAL A 16 -3.18 -0.25 -6.07
C VAL A 16 -3.60 -0.39 -7.53
N GLY A 17 -4.88 -0.22 -7.82
CA GLY A 17 -5.44 -0.21 -9.16
C GLY A 17 -6.04 1.14 -9.51
N GLY A 18 -7.24 1.15 -10.13
CA GLY A 18 -7.79 2.33 -10.80
C GLY A 18 -8.56 3.32 -9.90
N SER A 19 -8.87 2.94 -8.66
CA SER A 19 -9.65 3.76 -7.73
C SER A 19 -8.95 3.86 -6.38
N SER A 20 -8.93 5.06 -5.79
CA SER A 20 -8.36 5.28 -4.47
C SER A 20 -9.36 5.02 -3.34
N GLU A 21 -10.66 5.00 -3.62
CA GLU A 21 -11.71 4.92 -2.60
C GLU A 21 -11.67 3.64 -1.74
N PRO A 22 -11.50 2.42 -2.31
CA PRO A 22 -11.37 1.21 -1.49
C PRO A 22 -10.17 1.28 -0.54
N LEU A 23 -9.04 1.79 -1.02
CA LEU A 23 -7.81 1.91 -0.24
C LEU A 23 -7.96 2.95 0.87
N VAL A 24 -8.53 4.12 0.57
CA VAL A 24 -8.78 5.17 1.57
C VAL A 24 -9.70 4.65 2.68
N ASN A 25 -10.73 3.90 2.32
CA ASN A 25 -11.64 3.27 3.29
C ASN A 25 -10.91 2.21 4.12
N SER A 26 -10.11 1.35 3.50
CA SER A 26 -9.32 0.32 4.18
C SER A 26 -8.33 0.92 5.19
N ILE A 27 -7.62 1.97 4.81
CA ILE A 27 -6.68 2.68 5.69
C ILE A 27 -7.42 3.27 6.91
N ARG A 28 -8.57 3.92 6.69
CA ARG A 28 -9.37 4.53 7.77
C ARG A 28 -9.96 3.50 8.72
N GLN A 29 -10.44 2.36 8.20
CA GLN A 29 -11.04 1.28 8.99
C GLN A 29 -9.97 0.55 9.80
N ASN A 30 -8.86 0.18 9.15
CA ASN A 30 -7.81 -0.59 9.80
C ASN A 30 -6.93 0.24 10.72
N ARG A 31 -6.84 1.57 10.54
CA ARG A 31 -5.94 2.46 11.30
C ARG A 31 -4.56 1.83 11.51
N PRO A 32 -3.87 1.44 10.42
CA PRO A 32 -2.60 0.74 10.52
C PRO A 32 -1.52 1.65 11.09
N ASP A 33 -0.48 1.03 11.64
CA ASP A 33 0.72 1.72 12.11
C ASP A 33 1.74 1.91 10.97
N MET A 34 1.66 1.08 9.92
CA MET A 34 2.47 1.17 8.71
C MET A 34 1.67 0.73 7.48
N LEU A 35 1.96 1.35 6.34
CA LEU A 35 1.44 0.98 5.03
C LEU A 35 2.52 0.30 4.20
N ALA A 36 2.12 -0.52 3.24
CA ALA A 36 2.95 -0.98 2.14
C ALA A 36 2.08 -1.12 0.89
N PHE A 37 2.62 -0.78 -0.28
CA PHE A 37 1.85 -0.73 -1.52
C PHE A 37 2.49 -1.62 -2.59
N LEU A 38 1.65 -2.38 -3.29
CA LEU A 38 1.96 -3.13 -4.49
C LEU A 38 1.31 -2.41 -5.67
N CYS A 39 2.12 -1.83 -6.54
CA CYS A 39 1.70 -0.96 -7.63
C CYS A 39 2.20 -1.50 -8.96
N SER A 40 1.49 -1.22 -10.05
CA SER A 40 2.07 -1.38 -11.38
C SER A 40 3.17 -0.34 -11.61
N ASP A 41 4.20 -0.74 -12.35
CA ASP A 41 5.20 0.16 -12.89
C ASP A 41 4.70 0.84 -14.18
N ASP A 42 5.51 1.73 -14.75
CA ASP A 42 5.25 2.36 -16.05
C ASP A 42 5.23 1.31 -17.17
N ALA A 43 4.21 1.38 -18.04
CA ALA A 43 4.08 0.54 -19.22
C ALA A 43 4.06 1.41 -20.48
N GLY A 44 5.20 1.50 -21.17
CA GLY A 44 5.36 2.35 -22.36
C GLY A 44 5.16 3.84 -22.02
N ARG A 45 4.05 4.42 -22.49
CA ARG A 45 3.69 5.83 -22.21
C ARG A 45 2.72 5.98 -21.02
N THR A 46 2.20 4.88 -20.50
CA THR A 46 1.23 4.88 -19.40
C THR A 46 1.97 4.84 -18.07
N LYS A 47 1.61 5.75 -17.17
CA LYS A 47 2.16 5.78 -15.81
C LYS A 47 1.54 4.68 -14.95
N GLY A 48 2.38 4.06 -14.12
CA GLY A 48 1.95 3.01 -13.20
C GLY A 48 1.08 3.52 -12.05
N SER A 49 0.40 2.60 -11.35
CA SER A 49 -0.52 2.94 -10.26
C SER A 49 0.18 3.52 -9.02
N TYR A 50 1.51 3.42 -8.94
CA TYR A 50 2.30 4.07 -7.87
C TYR A 50 2.07 5.59 -7.82
N THR A 51 1.70 6.20 -8.94
CA THR A 51 1.34 7.62 -9.01
C THR A 51 0.12 7.95 -8.16
N GLN A 52 -0.81 7.02 -7.94
CA GLN A 52 -1.93 7.25 -7.04
C GLN A 52 -1.53 7.26 -5.56
N VAL A 53 -0.35 6.71 -5.22
CA VAL A 53 0.17 6.70 -3.84
C VAL A 53 0.98 7.95 -3.56
N VAL A 54 1.95 8.26 -4.43
CA VAL A 54 2.97 9.30 -4.17
C VAL A 54 2.97 10.44 -5.19
N GLY A 55 2.12 10.40 -6.21
CA GLY A 55 2.06 11.45 -7.23
C GLY A 55 1.62 12.79 -6.67
N GLU A 56 2.16 13.88 -7.22
CA GLU A 56 1.84 15.24 -6.81
C GLU A 56 0.55 15.76 -7.47
N GLY A 57 -0.16 16.65 -6.79
CA GLY A 57 -1.39 17.27 -7.31
C GLY A 57 -2.59 16.31 -7.29
N LEU A 58 -3.45 16.42 -8.30
CA LEU A 58 -4.64 15.56 -8.45
C LEU A 58 -4.31 14.41 -9.40
N VAL A 59 -4.13 13.21 -8.85
CA VAL A 59 -3.63 12.02 -9.57
C VAL A 59 -4.60 10.84 -9.50
N CYS A 60 -5.52 10.85 -8.53
CA CYS A 60 -6.53 9.81 -8.37
C CYS A 60 -7.83 10.19 -9.08
N GLU A 61 -8.67 9.19 -9.41
CA GLU A 61 -9.98 9.37 -10.04
C GLU A 61 -9.92 10.28 -11.28
N LYS A 62 -9.00 9.97 -12.20
CA LYS A 62 -8.78 10.75 -13.44
C LYS A 62 -8.44 12.23 -13.19
N GLY A 63 -7.71 12.50 -12.11
CA GLY A 63 -7.23 13.85 -11.78
C GLY A 63 -8.24 14.70 -11.01
N THR A 64 -9.17 14.07 -10.28
CA THR A 64 -10.17 14.78 -9.46
C THR A 64 -9.86 14.73 -7.96
N LYS A 65 -8.99 13.82 -7.53
CA LYS A 65 -8.57 13.70 -6.11
C LYS A 65 -7.05 13.66 -5.99
N PRO A 66 -6.49 14.11 -4.85
CA PRO A 66 -5.06 13.99 -4.59
C PRO A 66 -4.67 12.52 -4.34
N ASN A 67 -3.37 12.26 -4.19
CA ASN A 67 -2.89 10.91 -3.89
C ASN A 67 -3.47 10.32 -2.58
N ILE A 68 -3.42 8.99 -2.45
CA ILE A 68 -3.98 8.22 -1.33
C ILE A 68 -3.46 8.69 0.03
N LEU A 69 -2.19 9.07 0.13
CA LEU A 69 -1.58 9.53 1.37
C LEU A 69 -2.17 10.86 1.83
N VAL A 70 -2.32 11.80 0.90
CA VAL A 70 -2.97 13.10 1.16
C VAL A 70 -4.44 12.89 1.54
N GLN A 71 -5.16 12.02 0.84
CA GLN A 71 -6.57 11.71 1.16
C GLN A 71 -6.78 11.07 2.55
N THR A 72 -5.75 10.40 3.07
CA THR A 72 -5.79 9.72 4.37
C THR A 72 -5.12 10.51 5.50
N GLY A 73 -4.47 11.63 5.18
CA GLY A 73 -3.72 12.44 6.14
C GLY A 73 -2.47 11.73 6.68
N VAL A 74 -1.98 10.71 5.98
CA VAL A 74 -0.76 9.98 6.36
C VAL A 74 0.45 10.75 5.83
N SER A 75 1.14 11.47 6.70
CA SER A 75 2.38 12.15 6.38
C SER A 75 3.57 11.21 6.58
N ASP A 76 4.24 10.87 5.48
CA ASP A 76 5.65 10.44 5.41
C ASP A 76 6.10 9.34 6.40
N ALA A 77 5.35 8.23 6.45
CA ALA A 77 5.64 7.10 7.34
C ALA A 77 6.67 6.09 6.78
N GLY A 78 7.45 6.44 5.74
CA GLY A 78 8.49 5.56 5.19
C GLY A 78 7.96 4.18 4.76
N PHE A 79 6.86 4.16 4.03
CA PHE A 79 6.18 2.94 3.57
C PHE A 79 6.84 2.40 2.28
N PRO A 80 7.01 1.07 2.14
CA PRO A 80 7.42 0.46 0.89
C PRO A 80 6.38 0.73 -0.22
N VAL A 81 6.84 1.13 -1.39
CA VAL A 81 6.05 1.19 -2.62
C VAL A 81 6.75 0.31 -3.66
N VAL A 82 6.27 -0.93 -3.78
CA VAL A 82 6.78 -1.91 -4.75
C VAL A 82 6.16 -1.61 -6.11
N ARG A 83 7.01 -1.47 -7.14
CA ARG A 83 6.61 -1.23 -8.53
C ARG A 83 6.83 -2.52 -9.33
N ILE A 84 5.75 -3.21 -9.63
CA ILE A 84 5.75 -4.48 -10.37
C ILE A 84 5.75 -4.16 -11.86
N ARG A 85 6.81 -4.53 -12.57
CA ARG A 85 6.96 -4.27 -14.02
C ARG A 85 6.04 -5.14 -14.86
N ASP A 86 6.08 -6.44 -14.63
CA ASP A 86 5.29 -7.42 -15.37
C ASP A 86 3.96 -7.68 -14.63
N PHE A 87 3.21 -6.63 -14.33
CA PHE A 87 2.00 -6.69 -13.50
C PHE A 87 0.85 -7.49 -14.14
N ASP A 88 0.90 -7.76 -15.45
CA ASP A 88 -0.03 -8.66 -16.16
C ASP A 88 0.38 -10.15 -16.07
N ASP A 89 1.56 -10.47 -15.53
CA ASP A 89 1.96 -11.84 -15.21
C ASP A 89 1.64 -12.17 -13.74
N PRO A 90 0.68 -13.09 -13.47
CA PRO A 90 0.35 -13.50 -12.11
C PRO A 90 1.54 -14.05 -11.32
N ASN A 91 2.53 -14.68 -11.98
CA ASN A 91 3.72 -15.19 -11.31
C ASN A 91 4.63 -14.04 -10.84
N ALA A 92 4.82 -13.01 -11.67
CA ALA A 92 5.59 -11.84 -11.29
C ALA A 92 4.92 -11.12 -10.10
N CYS A 93 3.60 -10.93 -10.17
CA CYS A 93 2.82 -10.38 -9.05
C CYS A 93 2.98 -11.22 -7.77
N TYR A 94 2.93 -12.54 -7.89
CA TYR A 94 3.09 -13.45 -6.75
C TYR A 94 4.48 -13.32 -6.11
N VAL A 95 5.54 -13.36 -6.92
CA VAL A 95 6.93 -13.28 -6.43
C VAL A 95 7.19 -11.95 -5.72
N GLU A 96 6.85 -10.82 -6.35
CA GLU A 96 7.04 -9.48 -5.76
C GLU A 96 6.24 -9.30 -4.46
N SER A 97 5.02 -9.85 -4.42
CA SER A 97 4.20 -9.84 -3.20
C SER A 97 4.82 -10.69 -2.09
N LEU A 98 5.33 -11.87 -2.42
CA LEU A 98 5.95 -12.77 -1.46
C LEU A 98 7.23 -12.18 -0.88
N ASP A 99 8.06 -11.55 -1.71
CA ASP A 99 9.29 -10.88 -1.29
C ASP A 99 9.00 -9.73 -0.31
N LEU A 100 8.01 -8.89 -0.62
CA LEU A 100 7.55 -7.84 0.29
C LEU A 100 7.06 -8.41 1.63
N LEU A 101 6.21 -9.44 1.60
CA LEU A 101 5.68 -10.07 2.81
C LEU A 101 6.79 -10.74 3.65
N ALA A 102 7.75 -11.39 3.00
CA ALA A 102 8.90 -11.99 3.66
C ALA A 102 9.78 -10.93 4.33
N GLU A 103 10.03 -9.81 3.66
CA GLU A 103 10.77 -8.69 4.24
C GLU A 103 10.04 -8.10 5.45
N LEU A 104 8.74 -7.80 5.31
CA LEU A 104 7.92 -7.25 6.40
C LEU A 104 7.89 -8.20 7.60
N ARG A 105 7.75 -9.51 7.37
CA ARG A 105 7.76 -10.50 8.45
C ARG A 105 9.12 -10.59 9.13
N ARG A 106 10.22 -10.52 8.37
CA ARG A 106 11.59 -10.52 8.92
C ARG A 106 11.86 -9.27 9.75
N ARG A 107 11.40 -8.10 9.30
CA ARG A 107 11.61 -6.81 9.98
C ARG A 107 10.67 -6.60 11.17
N TYR A 108 9.45 -7.13 11.09
CA TYR A 108 8.41 -7.00 12.11
C TYR A 108 7.79 -8.37 12.45
N PRO A 109 8.52 -9.25 13.16
CA PRO A 109 8.08 -10.64 13.40
C PRO A 109 6.73 -10.75 14.11
N GLU A 110 6.49 -9.85 15.07
CA GLU A 110 5.27 -9.82 15.88
C GLU A 110 4.14 -9.01 15.26
N ALA A 111 4.36 -8.32 14.13
CA ALA A 111 3.32 -7.48 13.53
C ALA A 111 2.18 -8.32 12.94
N GLN A 112 0.97 -7.79 13.09
CA GLN A 112 -0.18 -8.23 12.32
C GLN A 112 -0.08 -7.64 10.92
N ILE A 113 0.09 -8.50 9.92
CA ILE A 113 0.09 -8.10 8.52
C ILE A 113 -1.30 -8.37 7.95
N ILE A 114 -1.94 -7.32 7.42
CA ILE A 114 -3.24 -7.36 6.78
C ILE A 114 -3.00 -7.09 5.30
N ALA A 115 -3.41 -8.01 4.43
CA ALA A 115 -3.35 -7.83 2.99
C ALA A 115 -4.74 -7.47 2.46
N ASP A 116 -4.85 -6.36 1.76
CA ASP A 116 -6.06 -5.89 1.11
C ASP A 116 -5.82 -5.75 -0.39
N TYR A 117 -6.58 -6.55 -1.13
CA TYR A 117 -6.50 -6.73 -2.59
C TYR A 117 -7.68 -6.07 -3.32
N THR A 118 -8.36 -5.12 -2.69
CA THR A 118 -9.53 -4.43 -3.27
C THR A 118 -9.18 -3.30 -4.25
N GLY A 119 -7.89 -2.99 -4.39
CA GLY A 119 -7.41 -1.87 -5.20
C GLY A 119 -7.48 -2.06 -6.71
#